data_AF-A0A1B8TKJ3-F1
#
_entry.id   AF-A0A1B8TKJ3-F1
#
_cell.length_a   1.000
_cell.length_b   1.000
_cell.length_c   1.000
_cell.angle_alpha   90.00
_cell.angle_beta   90.00
_cell.angle_gamma   90.00
#
_symmetry.space_group_name_H-M   'P 1'
#
loop_
_entity.id
_entity.type
_entity.pdbx_description
1 polymer ?
#
loop_
_entity_poly.entity_id
_entity_poly.type
_entity_poly.pdbx_seq_one_letter_code
_entity_poly.pdbx_strand_id
1 'polypeptide(L)'
;MHCSYLALLLLLCANLLFAAPPPQPLTPNVARFVLANAEFSVMHEMGHMLIAEYDLPVLGREEDAADQLGFILLFRLYAKLPRDEVDARLLDIADYWRLEWQTPKPPPDQVLAWDSHPLDEQRYYNIACLLYGSDMARLDWLPPLTGLPYERAVYCDQEFLQASKAFEWIRHARRHPSIQHRAALRLNYDTPAVDRDSTLPLIALLRDGDHLQRMVDEVFRLFRPPRPLTIQLVSCGAPDAWYNSNSGEMALCYERLQHFREMAENLPRLRTPVTRQCPGPAGLRPGGC
;
A
#
# COMPACT_ATOMS: atom_id res chain seq x y z
N MET A 1 -17.15 -68.22 2.70
CA MET A 1 -17.67 -66.85 2.93
C MET A 1 -16.55 -65.92 3.46
N HIS A 2 -15.37 -65.85 2.81
CA HIS A 2 -14.21 -65.09 3.33
C HIS A 2 -13.48 -64.23 2.29
N CYS A 3 -14.11 -63.90 1.14
CA CYS A 3 -13.46 -63.09 0.10
C CYS A 3 -13.88 -61.60 0.10
N SER A 4 -14.78 -61.18 0.98
CA SER A 4 -15.42 -59.85 0.89
C SER A 4 -14.90 -58.80 1.89
N TYR A 5 -13.99 -59.16 2.81
CA TYR A 5 -13.50 -58.24 3.84
C TYR A 5 -12.16 -57.58 3.52
N LEU A 6 -11.39 -58.08 2.55
CA LEU A 6 -10.12 -57.45 2.14
C LEU A 6 -10.31 -56.21 1.26
N ALA A 7 -11.40 -56.12 0.51
CA ALA A 7 -11.66 -54.98 -0.38
C ALA A 7 -12.06 -53.70 0.38
N LEU A 8 -12.63 -53.82 1.57
CA LEU A 8 -13.05 -52.66 2.37
C LEU A 8 -11.89 -52.03 3.16
N LEU A 9 -10.85 -52.80 3.51
CA LEU A 9 -9.66 -52.31 4.21
C LEU A 9 -8.68 -51.55 3.30
N LEU A 10 -8.71 -51.82 1.99
CA LEU A 10 -7.90 -51.10 0.99
C LEU A 10 -8.49 -49.75 0.58
N LEU A 11 -9.79 -49.52 0.80
CA LEU A 11 -10.45 -48.23 0.53
C LEU A 11 -10.32 -47.21 1.68
N LEU A 12 -9.87 -47.64 2.87
CA LEU A 12 -9.68 -46.76 4.04
C LEU A 12 -8.25 -46.17 4.14
N CYS A 13 -7.32 -46.58 3.27
CA CYS A 13 -5.94 -46.06 3.26
C CYS A 13 -5.64 -45.08 2.11
N ALA A 14 -6.64 -44.70 1.29
CA ALA A 14 -6.45 -43.80 0.16
C ALA A 14 -6.69 -42.30 0.49
N ASN A 15 -6.88 -41.95 1.76
CA ASN A 15 -6.68 -40.57 2.22
C ASN A 15 -5.17 -40.34 2.41
N LEU A 16 -4.43 -40.49 1.31
CA LEU A 16 -3.13 -39.85 1.18
C LEU A 16 -3.37 -38.37 1.47
N LEU A 17 -2.73 -37.89 2.53
CA LEU A 17 -2.51 -36.48 2.80
C LEU A 17 -1.98 -35.84 1.51
N PHE A 18 -2.88 -35.25 0.71
CA PHE A 18 -2.49 -34.20 -0.21
C PHE A 18 -2.09 -33.03 0.68
N ALA A 19 -0.84 -33.02 1.12
CA ALA A 19 -0.21 -31.79 1.59
C ALA A 19 -0.43 -30.78 0.46
N ALA A 20 -1.05 -29.64 0.78
CA ALA A 20 -1.16 -28.56 -0.17
C ALA A 20 0.23 -28.28 -0.75
N PRO A 21 0.36 -28.06 -2.07
CA PRO A 21 1.65 -27.73 -2.64
C PRO A 21 2.25 -26.54 -1.88
N PRO A 22 3.58 -26.51 -1.66
CA PRO A 22 4.21 -25.42 -0.95
C PRO A 22 3.83 -24.09 -1.62
N PRO A 23 3.61 -23.02 -0.83
CA PRO A 23 3.21 -21.72 -1.37
C PRO A 23 4.20 -21.31 -2.47
N GLN A 24 3.67 -21.03 -3.66
CA GLN A 24 4.50 -20.63 -4.78
C GLN A 24 5.23 -19.32 -4.45
N PRO A 25 6.52 -19.19 -4.79
CA PRO A 25 7.26 -17.96 -4.55
C PRO A 25 6.62 -16.81 -5.32
N LEU A 26 6.56 -15.63 -4.69
CA LEU A 26 6.00 -14.43 -5.30
C LEU A 26 6.82 -14.04 -6.54
N THR A 27 6.15 -13.68 -7.63
CA THR A 27 6.85 -13.08 -8.77
C THR A 27 7.35 -11.68 -8.37
N PRO A 28 8.43 -11.16 -9.00
CA PRO A 28 8.95 -9.83 -8.66
C PRO A 28 7.91 -8.71 -8.72
N ASN A 29 6.99 -8.76 -9.69
CA ASN A 29 5.92 -7.78 -9.84
C ASN A 29 4.88 -7.86 -8.70
N VAL A 30 4.48 -9.08 -8.31
CA VAL A 30 3.55 -9.27 -7.17
C VAL A 30 4.22 -8.83 -5.88
N ALA A 31 5.49 -9.17 -5.67
CA ALA A 31 6.25 -8.73 -4.50
C ALA A 31 6.34 -7.20 -4.42
N ARG A 32 6.63 -6.51 -5.53
CA ARG A 32 6.66 -5.04 -5.58
C ARG A 32 5.29 -4.44 -5.26
N PHE A 33 4.21 -4.98 -5.83
CA PHE A 33 2.85 -4.48 -5.59
C PHE A 33 2.44 -4.64 -4.12
N VAL A 34 2.67 -5.81 -3.52
CA VAL A 34 2.39 -6.05 -2.09
C VAL A 34 3.21 -5.10 -1.23
N LEU A 35 4.51 -4.96 -1.52
CA LEU A 35 5.41 -4.12 -0.77
C LEU A 35 4.96 -2.65 -0.84
N ALA A 36 4.73 -2.12 -2.04
CA ALA A 36 4.33 -0.72 -2.26
C ALA A 36 3.01 -0.37 -1.56
N ASN A 37 2.01 -1.27 -1.60
CA ASN A 37 0.73 -1.03 -0.95
C ASN A 37 0.78 -1.21 0.58
N ALA A 38 1.63 -2.11 1.09
CA ALA A 38 1.90 -2.22 2.52
C ALA A 38 2.62 -0.97 3.05
N GLU A 39 3.64 -0.50 2.31
CA GLU A 39 4.33 0.76 2.59
C GLU A 39 3.33 1.93 2.59
N PHE A 40 2.43 2.00 1.60
CA PHE A 40 1.43 3.07 1.51
C PHE A 40 0.44 3.02 2.67
N SER A 41 -0.04 1.83 3.05
CA SER A 41 -0.94 1.68 4.20
C SER A 41 -0.30 2.23 5.47
N VAL A 42 0.97 1.87 5.75
CA VAL A 42 1.69 2.41 6.90
C VAL A 42 1.87 3.92 6.81
N MET A 43 2.20 4.46 5.64
CA MET A 43 2.39 5.91 5.49
C MET A 43 1.08 6.70 5.54
N HIS A 44 -0.04 6.10 5.12
CA HIS A 44 -1.39 6.65 5.29
C HIS A 44 -1.74 6.74 6.78
N GLU A 45 -1.54 5.67 7.54
CA GLU A 45 -1.71 5.69 9.00
C GLU A 45 -0.74 6.66 9.70
N MET A 46 0.47 6.84 9.17
CA MET A 46 1.38 7.90 9.63
C MET A 46 0.85 9.29 9.32
N GLY A 47 0.05 9.46 8.26
CA GLY A 47 -0.71 10.68 7.99
C GLY A 47 -1.67 11.00 9.13
N HIS A 48 -2.51 10.05 9.55
CA HIS A 48 -3.37 10.19 10.73
C HIS A 48 -2.57 10.47 12.00
N MET A 49 -1.44 9.79 12.19
CA MET A 49 -0.53 10.06 13.30
C MET A 49 -0.02 11.50 13.26
N LEU A 50 0.37 12.03 12.10
CA LEU A 50 0.85 13.42 11.99
C LEU A 50 -0.27 14.40 12.32
N ILE A 51 -1.49 14.13 11.84
CA ILE A 51 -2.66 14.96 12.10
C ILE A 51 -2.96 15.02 13.59
N ALA A 52 -3.05 13.86 14.25
CA ALA A 52 -3.38 13.76 15.67
C ALA A 52 -2.28 14.30 16.58
N GLU A 53 -1.02 13.91 16.37
CA GLU A 53 0.09 14.24 17.28
C GLU A 53 0.53 15.71 17.21
N TYR A 54 0.22 16.39 16.11
CA TYR A 54 0.56 17.80 15.92
C TYR A 54 -0.67 18.72 15.88
N ASP A 55 -1.86 18.19 16.15
CA ASP A 55 -3.13 18.93 16.12
C ASP A 55 -3.30 19.72 14.81
N LEU A 56 -3.07 19.02 13.68
CA LEU A 56 -3.06 19.67 12.38
C LEU A 56 -4.50 20.01 11.98
N PRO A 57 -4.79 21.26 11.55
CA PRO A 57 -6.12 21.60 11.05
C PRO A 57 -6.37 20.91 9.71
N VAL A 58 -7.52 20.24 9.60
CA VAL A 58 -8.01 19.59 8.37
C VAL A 58 -9.32 20.25 7.94
N LEU A 59 -9.36 20.80 6.72
CA LEU A 59 -10.54 21.50 6.17
C LEU A 59 -11.43 20.61 5.27
N GLY A 60 -10.96 19.41 4.92
CA GLY A 60 -11.66 18.42 4.10
C GLY A 60 -11.84 17.08 4.83
N ARG A 61 -11.90 15.98 4.08
CA ARG A 61 -11.85 14.63 4.67
C ARG A 61 -10.45 14.35 5.19
N GLU A 62 -10.34 13.82 6.41
CA GLU A 62 -9.06 13.43 7.00
C GLU A 62 -8.37 12.34 6.18
N GLU A 63 -9.15 11.39 5.65
CA GLU A 63 -8.70 10.32 4.76
C GLU A 63 -7.99 10.83 3.50
N ASP A 64 -8.52 11.88 2.85
CA ASP A 64 -7.88 12.49 1.69
C ASP A 64 -6.54 13.16 2.08
N ALA A 65 -6.48 13.75 3.28
CA ALA A 65 -5.24 14.33 3.81
C ALA A 65 -4.21 13.24 4.17
N ALA A 66 -4.65 12.14 4.78
CA ALA A 66 -3.81 10.99 5.11
C ALA A 66 -3.24 10.33 3.85
N ASP A 67 -4.04 10.18 2.79
CA ASP A 67 -3.59 9.71 1.48
C ASP A 67 -2.52 10.61 0.85
N GLN A 68 -2.76 11.92 0.84
CA GLN A 68 -1.81 12.88 0.29
C GLN A 68 -0.50 12.88 1.08
N LEU A 69 -0.56 12.88 2.41
CA LEU A 69 0.63 12.79 3.26
C LEU A 69 1.37 11.47 3.06
N GLY A 70 0.64 10.35 3.04
CA GLY A 70 1.21 9.02 2.82
C GLY A 70 1.89 8.89 1.46
N PHE A 71 1.26 9.42 0.41
CA PHE A 71 1.83 9.44 -0.94
C PHE A 71 3.12 10.28 -0.99
N ILE A 72 3.10 11.50 -0.46
CA ILE A 72 4.28 12.38 -0.47
C ILE A 72 5.40 11.81 0.40
N LEU A 73 5.09 11.20 1.55
CA LEU A 73 6.04 10.47 2.37
C LEU A 73 6.78 9.40 1.56
N LEU A 74 6.03 8.51 0.90
CA LEU A 74 6.63 7.47 0.05
C LEU A 74 7.43 8.05 -1.10
N PHE A 75 6.89 9.04 -1.81
CA PHE A 75 7.60 9.71 -2.90
C PHE A 75 8.98 10.21 -2.44
N ARG A 76 9.08 10.78 -1.23
CA ARG A 76 10.35 11.23 -0.64
C ARG A 76 11.24 10.07 -0.18
N LEU A 77 10.68 9.04 0.44
CA LEU A 77 11.43 7.86 0.88
C LEU A 77 12.04 7.09 -0.30
N TYR A 78 11.34 7.06 -1.43
CA TYR A 78 11.79 6.41 -2.66
C TYR A 78 12.79 7.23 -3.47
N ALA A 79 13.13 8.46 -3.08
CA ALA A 79 13.96 9.36 -3.89
C ALA A 79 15.37 8.83 -4.23
N LYS A 80 15.84 7.79 -3.54
CA LYS A 80 17.13 7.12 -3.80
C LYS A 80 17.02 5.89 -4.71
N LEU A 81 15.82 5.44 -5.03
CA LEU A 81 15.59 4.33 -5.95
C LEU A 81 15.75 4.79 -7.41
N PRO A 82 16.02 3.87 -8.35
CA PRO A 82 15.89 4.14 -9.77
C PRO A 82 14.50 4.70 -10.10
N ARG A 83 14.42 5.69 -11.00
CA ARG A 83 13.16 6.41 -11.28
C ARG A 83 12.04 5.51 -11.79
N ASP A 84 12.38 4.52 -12.61
CA ASP A 84 11.46 3.50 -13.12
C ASP A 84 10.88 2.64 -12.00
N GLU A 85 11.69 2.29 -10.98
CA GLU A 85 11.22 1.59 -9.79
C GLU A 85 10.28 2.48 -8.95
N VAL A 86 10.57 3.78 -8.82
CA VAL A 86 9.68 4.74 -8.14
C VAL A 86 8.33 4.82 -8.85
N ASP A 87 8.34 5.05 -10.16
CA ASP A 87 7.12 5.16 -10.95
C ASP A 87 6.29 3.88 -10.87
N ALA A 88 6.94 2.71 -10.96
CA ALA A 88 6.27 1.42 -10.88
C ALA A 88 5.61 1.18 -9.51
N ARG A 89 6.28 1.50 -8.40
CA ARG A 89 5.71 1.37 -7.05
C ARG A 89 4.54 2.31 -6.83
N LEU A 90 4.67 3.57 -7.24
CA LEU A 90 3.60 4.56 -7.07
C LEU A 90 2.39 4.25 -7.96
N LEU A 91 2.62 3.72 -9.16
CA LEU A 91 1.56 3.19 -10.03
C LEU A 91 0.89 1.94 -9.42
N ASP A 92 1.66 1.05 -8.81
CA ASP A 92 1.11 -0.12 -8.09
C ASP A 92 0.16 0.29 -6.95
N ILE A 93 0.40 1.43 -6.29
CA ILE A 93 -0.51 2.00 -5.29
C ILE A 93 -1.81 2.51 -5.93
N ALA A 94 -1.71 3.27 -7.04
CA ALA A 94 -2.89 3.70 -7.77
C ALA A 94 -3.71 2.50 -8.25
N ASP A 95 -3.06 1.50 -8.84
CA ASP A 95 -3.75 0.35 -9.40
C ASP A 95 -4.41 -0.54 -8.35
N TYR A 96 -3.94 -0.55 -7.11
CA TYR A 96 -4.69 -1.16 -6.02
C TYR A 96 -6.08 -0.53 -5.88
N TRP A 97 -6.18 0.79 -5.83
CA TRP A 97 -7.47 1.47 -5.74
C TRP A 97 -8.35 1.27 -6.98
N ARG A 98 -7.73 1.15 -8.16
CA ARG A 98 -8.47 0.78 -9.38
C ARG A 98 -9.06 -0.63 -9.27
N LEU A 99 -8.30 -1.58 -8.74
CA LEU A 99 -8.78 -2.95 -8.53
C LEU A 99 -9.88 -2.99 -7.48
N GLU A 100 -9.72 -2.27 -6.37
CA GLU A 100 -10.77 -2.11 -5.36
C GLU A 100 -12.06 -1.59 -5.97
N TRP A 101 -11.99 -0.49 -6.73
CA TRP A 101 -13.14 0.09 -7.41
C TRP A 101 -13.82 -0.87 -8.38
N GLN A 102 -13.03 -1.61 -9.16
CA GLN A 102 -13.54 -2.51 -10.21
C GLN A 102 -14.03 -3.86 -9.65
N THR A 103 -13.69 -4.18 -8.40
CA THR A 103 -14.06 -5.46 -7.78
C THR A 103 -15.46 -5.33 -7.18
N PRO A 104 -16.44 -6.14 -7.60
CA PRO A 104 -17.78 -6.11 -7.03
C PRO A 104 -17.74 -6.46 -5.54
N LYS A 105 -18.24 -5.54 -4.71
CA LYS A 105 -18.31 -5.71 -3.25
C LYS A 105 -19.75 -5.97 -2.81
N PRO A 106 -20.01 -6.87 -1.83
CA PRO A 106 -21.34 -6.98 -1.24
C PRO A 106 -21.69 -5.68 -0.49
N PRO A 107 -22.99 -5.36 -0.29
CA PRO A 107 -23.40 -4.08 0.30
C PRO A 107 -22.70 -3.66 1.61
N PRO A 108 -22.38 -4.57 2.56
CA PRO A 108 -21.67 -4.20 3.79
C PRO A 108 -20.24 -3.69 3.56
N ASP A 109 -19.60 -4.09 2.47
CA ASP A 109 -18.20 -3.77 2.18
C ASP A 109 -18.07 -2.61 1.19
N GLN A 110 -19.20 -2.07 0.69
CA GLN A 110 -19.20 -0.92 -0.21
C GLN A 110 -18.95 0.37 0.57
N VAL A 111 -18.00 1.18 0.10
CA VAL A 111 -17.84 2.55 0.59
C VAL A 111 -19.05 3.37 0.13
N LEU A 112 -19.79 3.91 1.09
CA LEU A 112 -20.97 4.71 0.82
C LEU A 112 -20.56 6.16 0.58
N ALA A 113 -21.31 6.88 -0.26
CA ALA A 113 -20.96 8.25 -0.64
C ALA A 113 -20.94 9.27 0.53
N TRP A 114 -21.50 8.90 1.68
CA TRP A 114 -21.51 9.70 2.92
C TRP A 114 -20.52 9.21 3.97
N ASP A 115 -19.72 8.19 3.66
CA ASP A 115 -18.69 7.68 4.55
C ASP A 115 -17.57 8.73 4.74
N SER A 116 -16.80 8.60 5.83
CA SER A 116 -15.57 9.38 6.00
C SER A 116 -14.52 9.03 4.96
N HIS A 117 -14.54 7.79 4.48
CA HIS A 117 -13.68 7.33 3.40
C HIS A 117 -14.18 7.83 2.03
N PRO A 118 -13.27 8.35 1.18
CA PRO A 118 -13.58 8.56 -0.23
C PRO A 118 -13.92 7.25 -0.94
N LEU A 119 -14.74 7.35 -2.00
CA LEU A 119 -14.99 6.21 -2.89
C LEU A 119 -13.66 5.70 -3.46
N ASP A 120 -13.55 4.39 -3.68
CA ASP A 120 -12.33 3.78 -4.25
C ASP A 120 -11.90 4.43 -5.57
N GLU A 121 -12.87 4.79 -6.42
CA GLU A 121 -12.62 5.52 -7.67
C GLU A 121 -12.04 6.93 -7.45
N GLN A 122 -12.46 7.62 -6.38
CA GLN A 122 -11.92 8.92 -6.02
C GLN A 122 -10.48 8.77 -5.54
N ARG A 123 -10.19 7.78 -4.70
CA ARG A 123 -8.81 7.48 -4.25
C ARG A 123 -7.91 7.16 -5.42
N TYR A 124 -8.38 6.32 -6.34
CA TYR A 124 -7.67 5.99 -7.57
C TYR A 124 -7.26 7.24 -8.34
N TYR A 125 -8.22 8.10 -8.70
CA TYR A 125 -7.93 9.29 -9.50
C TYR A 125 -7.10 10.33 -8.74
N ASN A 126 -7.24 10.43 -7.42
CA ASN A 126 -6.43 11.33 -6.60
C ASN A 126 -4.97 10.87 -6.56
N ILE A 127 -4.71 9.59 -6.31
CA ILE A 127 -3.34 9.04 -6.26
C ILE A 127 -2.69 9.05 -7.66
N ALA A 128 -3.43 8.67 -8.70
CA ALA A 128 -2.95 8.77 -10.08
C ALA A 128 -2.59 10.21 -10.47
N CYS A 129 -3.38 11.18 -10.00
CA CYS A 129 -3.10 12.60 -10.21
C CYS A 129 -1.85 13.07 -9.46
N LEU A 130 -1.66 12.68 -8.19
CA LEU A 130 -0.41 12.99 -7.46
C LEU A 130 0.82 12.39 -8.16
N LEU A 131 0.72 11.17 -8.68
CA LEU A 131 1.80 10.55 -9.46
C LEU A 131 2.07 11.35 -10.74
N TYR A 132 1.04 11.62 -11.54
CA TYR A 132 1.20 12.38 -12.79
C TYR A 132 1.81 13.77 -12.54
N GLY A 133 1.30 14.47 -11.52
CA GLY A 133 1.71 15.80 -11.12
C GLY A 133 3.16 15.91 -10.65
N SER A 134 3.76 14.80 -10.23
CA SER A 134 5.16 14.78 -9.78
C SER A 134 6.17 15.11 -10.89
N ASP A 135 5.85 14.75 -12.14
CA ASP A 135 6.68 15.01 -13.32
C ASP A 135 5.88 14.79 -14.62
N MET A 136 4.91 15.67 -14.90
CA MET A 136 3.94 15.50 -16.01
C MET A 136 4.60 15.39 -17.39
N ALA A 137 5.77 16.00 -17.58
CA ALA A 137 6.51 15.94 -18.84
C ALA A 137 7.15 14.55 -19.06
N ARG A 138 7.67 13.94 -17.99
CA ARG A 138 8.26 12.60 -18.04
C ARG A 138 7.21 11.49 -18.00
N LEU A 139 6.07 11.76 -17.37
CA LEU A 139 4.97 10.82 -17.13
C LEU A 139 3.80 11.01 -18.10
N ASP A 140 4.02 11.57 -19.29
CA ASP A 140 2.99 11.80 -20.31
C ASP A 140 2.31 10.50 -20.81
N TRP A 141 2.95 9.35 -20.59
CA TRP A 141 2.41 8.01 -20.81
C TRP A 141 1.37 7.58 -19.77
N LEU A 142 1.32 8.23 -18.61
CA LEU A 142 0.49 7.81 -17.48
C LEU A 142 -1.00 8.04 -17.73
N PRO A 143 -1.48 9.21 -18.22
CA PRO A 143 -2.91 9.39 -18.47
C PRO A 143 -3.54 8.39 -19.43
N PRO A 144 -2.96 8.07 -20.61
CA PRO A 144 -3.55 7.06 -21.49
C PRO A 144 -3.49 5.64 -20.90
N LEU A 145 -2.49 5.33 -20.06
CA LEU A 145 -2.41 4.03 -19.38
C LEU A 145 -3.46 3.87 -18.28
N THR A 146 -3.67 4.93 -17.49
CA THR A 146 -4.54 4.92 -16.30
C THR A 146 -5.98 5.29 -16.62
N GLY A 147 -6.24 5.86 -17.80
CA GLY A 147 -7.53 6.46 -18.11
C GLY A 147 -7.80 7.72 -17.28
N LEU A 148 -6.75 8.41 -16.82
CA LEU A 148 -6.87 9.70 -16.14
C LEU A 148 -7.43 10.74 -17.14
N PRO A 149 -8.65 11.26 -16.93
CA PRO A 149 -9.26 12.19 -17.87
C PRO A 149 -8.44 13.46 -18.00
N TYR A 150 -8.45 14.07 -19.19
CA TYR A 150 -7.69 15.28 -19.46
C TYR A 150 -8.07 16.41 -18.49
N GLU A 151 -9.35 16.59 -18.24
CA GLU A 151 -9.90 17.57 -17.30
C GLU A 151 -9.41 17.39 -15.86
N ARG A 152 -9.16 16.15 -15.42
CA ARG A 152 -8.59 15.84 -14.11
C ARG A 152 -7.08 16.11 -14.11
N ALA A 153 -6.41 15.75 -15.20
CA ALA A 153 -4.96 15.81 -15.37
C ALA A 153 -4.41 17.26 -15.38
N VAL A 154 -5.20 18.24 -15.83
CA VAL A 154 -4.80 19.65 -15.99
C VAL A 154 -4.27 20.30 -14.70
N TYR A 155 -4.71 19.84 -13.53
CA TYR A 155 -4.35 20.45 -12.24
C TYR A 155 -3.42 19.58 -11.37
N CYS A 156 -2.91 18.47 -11.92
CA CYS A 156 -2.19 17.49 -11.13
C CYS A 156 -0.85 17.98 -10.60
N ASP A 157 -0.11 18.78 -11.36
CA ASP A 157 1.10 19.45 -10.86
C ASP A 157 0.80 20.35 -9.66
N GLN A 158 -0.30 21.10 -9.71
CA GLN A 158 -0.71 21.99 -8.62
C GLN A 158 -1.08 21.21 -7.37
N GLU A 159 -1.80 20.09 -7.50
CA GLU A 159 -2.15 19.23 -6.37
C GLU A 159 -0.92 18.54 -5.77
N PHE A 160 0.00 18.04 -6.59
CA PHE A 160 1.26 17.48 -6.11
C PHE A 160 2.09 18.54 -5.36
N LEU A 161 2.17 19.77 -5.89
CA LEU A 161 2.85 20.89 -5.24
C LEU A 161 2.15 21.32 -3.95
N GLN A 162 0.82 21.28 -3.91
CA GLN A 162 0.03 21.58 -2.71
C GLN A 162 0.31 20.55 -1.60
N ALA A 163 0.22 19.26 -1.92
CA ALA A 163 0.53 18.18 -0.97
C ALA A 163 1.99 18.26 -0.51
N SER A 164 2.93 18.50 -1.43
CA SER A 164 4.34 18.71 -1.12
C SER A 164 4.56 19.91 -0.20
N LYS A 165 3.87 21.03 -0.43
CA LYS A 165 3.93 22.23 0.41
C LYS A 165 3.39 21.96 1.81
N ALA A 166 2.27 21.24 1.93
CA ALA A 166 1.70 20.85 3.22
C ALA A 166 2.68 19.98 4.01
N PHE A 167 3.26 18.96 3.37
CA PHE A 167 4.31 18.12 3.95
C PHE A 167 5.50 18.94 4.46
N GLU A 168 6.03 19.86 3.64
CA GLU A 168 7.15 20.72 4.05
C GLU A 168 6.79 21.63 5.21
N TRP A 169 5.57 22.17 5.21
CA TRP A 169 5.08 23.00 6.30
C TRP A 169 5.04 22.20 7.62
N ILE A 170 4.48 20.99 7.63
CA ILE A 170 4.47 20.11 8.82
C ILE A 170 5.91 19.83 9.27
N ARG A 171 6.81 19.48 8.34
CA ARG A 171 8.21 19.19 8.63
C ARG A 171 8.96 20.37 9.25
N HIS A 172 8.58 21.60 8.93
CA HIS A 172 9.19 22.84 9.42
C HIS A 172 8.50 23.44 10.64
N ALA A 173 7.20 23.21 10.82
CA ALA A 173 6.39 23.72 11.91
C ALA A 173 6.72 23.09 13.28
N ARG A 174 7.91 22.47 13.44
CA ARG A 174 8.47 21.79 14.64
C ARG A 174 8.58 22.69 15.86
N ARG A 175 7.44 23.08 16.43
CA ARG A 175 7.36 23.90 17.65
C ARG A 175 6.30 23.36 18.59
N HIS A 176 6.15 22.04 18.67
CA HIS A 176 5.37 21.46 19.75
C HIS A 176 6.26 21.29 20.99
N PRO A 177 5.96 21.93 22.14
CA PRO A 177 6.82 21.91 23.33
C PRO A 177 7.09 20.50 23.88
N SER A 178 6.21 19.55 23.58
CA SER A 178 6.36 18.15 23.99
C SER A 178 7.13 17.27 22.99
N ILE A 179 7.67 17.83 21.89
CA ILE A 179 8.54 17.09 20.96
C ILE A 179 9.70 16.50 21.77
N GLN A 180 9.72 15.17 21.88
CA GLN A 180 10.76 14.49 22.62
C GLN A 180 12.07 14.54 21.83
N HIS A 181 13.17 14.82 22.51
CA HIS A 181 14.50 14.75 21.92
C HIS A 181 14.89 13.32 21.50
N ARG A 182 14.21 12.31 22.03
CA ARG A 182 14.37 10.88 21.72
C ARG A 182 13.03 10.14 21.70
N ALA A 183 12.17 10.45 20.73
CA ALA A 183 11.00 9.63 20.46
C ALA A 183 11.45 8.21 20.06
N ALA A 184 10.82 7.18 20.65
CA ALA A 184 11.12 5.78 20.34
C ALA A 184 10.00 5.20 19.48
N LEU A 185 10.37 4.58 18.36
CA LEU A 185 9.46 3.76 17.58
C LEU A 185 9.70 2.30 17.93
N ARG A 186 8.61 1.53 18.05
CA ARG A 186 8.65 0.07 18.16
C ARG A 186 7.92 -0.52 16.98
N LEU A 187 8.57 -1.36 16.20
CA LEU A 187 7.95 -2.15 15.14
C LEU A 187 7.96 -3.61 15.56
N ASN A 188 6.78 -4.16 15.79
CA ASN A 188 6.60 -5.54 16.22
C ASN A 188 5.91 -6.34 15.11
N TYR A 189 6.26 -7.61 15.03
CA TYR A 189 5.64 -8.56 14.11
C TYR A 189 5.19 -9.77 14.91
N ASP A 190 3.89 -9.90 15.09
CA ASP A 190 3.31 -11.04 15.81
C ASP A 190 3.32 -12.30 14.96
N THR A 191 3.08 -13.45 15.57
CA THR A 191 2.95 -14.70 14.83
C THR A 191 1.59 -14.73 14.13
N PRO A 192 1.50 -14.94 12.80
CA PRO A 192 0.23 -15.07 12.11
C PRO A 192 -0.62 -16.19 12.72
N ALA A 193 -1.87 -15.88 13.08
CA ALA A 193 -2.79 -16.82 13.69
C ALA A 193 -3.38 -17.81 12.67
N VAL A 194 -3.54 -17.36 11.42
CA VAL A 194 -4.16 -18.09 10.31
C VAL A 194 -3.26 -17.99 9.07
N ASP A 195 -3.33 -18.97 8.17
CA ASP A 195 -2.65 -18.98 6.86
C ASP A 195 -1.17 -18.62 6.93
N ARG A 196 -0.49 -19.18 7.93
CA ARG A 196 0.90 -18.86 8.25
C ARG A 196 1.83 -19.06 7.05
N ASP A 197 1.68 -20.16 6.32
CA ASP A 197 2.58 -20.50 5.22
C ASP A 197 2.46 -19.52 4.03
N SER A 198 1.27 -18.98 3.76
CA SER A 198 1.07 -17.96 2.72
C SER A 198 1.43 -16.55 3.19
N THR A 199 1.38 -16.29 4.50
CA THR A 199 1.66 -14.98 5.12
C THR A 199 3.15 -14.75 5.33
N LEU A 200 3.90 -15.77 5.75
CA LEU A 200 5.33 -15.66 6.06
C LEU A 200 6.17 -15.06 4.92
N PRO A 201 5.97 -15.43 3.63
CA PRO A 201 6.66 -14.79 2.51
C PRO A 201 6.36 -13.29 2.37
N LEU A 202 5.14 -12.84 2.69
CA LEU A 202 4.76 -11.43 2.64
C LEU A 202 5.41 -10.63 3.78
N ILE A 203 5.47 -11.21 4.98
CA ILE A 203 6.22 -10.66 6.11
C ILE A 203 7.71 -10.54 5.77
N ALA A 204 8.26 -11.55 5.09
CA ALA A 204 9.66 -11.56 4.71
C ALA A 204 10.01 -10.38 3.79
N LEU A 205 9.11 -9.93 2.90
CA LEU A 205 9.34 -8.72 2.09
C LEU A 205 9.56 -7.47 2.96
N LEU A 206 8.76 -7.32 4.02
CA LEU A 206 8.83 -6.16 4.91
C LEU A 206 10.04 -6.22 5.86
N ARG A 207 10.49 -7.44 6.19
CA ARG A 207 11.66 -7.70 7.03
C ARG A 207 12.97 -7.75 6.25
N ASP A 208 12.93 -7.88 4.93
CA ASP A 208 14.14 -8.08 4.13
C ASP A 208 15.11 -6.91 4.34
N GLY A 209 16.28 -7.24 4.87
CA GLY A 209 17.23 -6.28 5.40
C GLY A 209 16.59 -5.15 6.20
N ASP A 210 15.66 -5.38 7.13
CA ASP A 210 15.02 -4.32 7.95
C ASP A 210 14.30 -3.22 7.14
N HIS A 211 13.72 -3.58 5.99
CA HIS A 211 13.13 -2.64 5.04
C HIS A 211 12.08 -1.70 5.66
N LEU A 212 11.01 -2.26 6.24
CA LEU A 212 9.95 -1.44 6.83
C LEU A 212 10.50 -0.60 7.99
N GLN A 213 11.32 -1.19 8.87
CA GLN A 213 11.97 -0.51 10.01
C GLN A 213 12.71 0.75 9.57
N ARG A 214 13.54 0.67 8.52
CA ARG A 214 14.28 1.83 8.00
C ARG A 214 13.37 2.94 7.51
N MET A 215 12.27 2.60 6.83
CA MET A 215 11.33 3.59 6.33
C MET A 215 10.66 4.33 7.48
N VAL A 216 10.15 3.58 8.46
CA VAL A 216 9.45 4.17 9.60
C VAL A 216 10.41 4.97 10.50
N ASP A 217 11.66 4.52 10.67
CA ASP A 217 12.69 5.29 11.38
C ASP A 217 13.02 6.61 10.69
N GLU A 218 13.06 6.63 9.35
CA GLU A 218 13.29 7.85 8.58
C GLU A 218 12.14 8.85 8.79
N VAL A 219 10.88 8.40 8.78
CA VAL A 219 9.73 9.26 9.11
C VAL A 219 9.84 9.80 10.54
N PHE A 220 10.17 8.95 11.51
CA PHE A 220 10.34 9.37 12.91
C PHE A 220 11.46 10.39 13.07
N ARG A 221 12.55 10.24 12.33
CA ARG A 221 13.66 11.20 12.29
C ARG A 221 13.23 12.53 11.65
N LEU A 222 12.40 12.47 10.62
CA LEU A 222 11.88 13.62 9.88
C LEU A 222 10.84 14.42 10.66
N PHE A 223 10.04 13.81 11.53
CA PHE A 223 8.99 14.52 12.27
C PHE A 223 9.29 14.67 13.76
N ARG A 224 9.89 13.65 14.40
CA ARG A 224 10.14 13.59 15.86
C ARG A 224 8.84 13.72 16.66
N PRO A 225 7.93 12.73 16.58
CA PRO A 225 6.65 12.78 17.27
C PRO A 225 6.81 13.04 18.79
N PRO A 226 5.81 13.63 19.45
CA PRO A 226 5.88 14.06 20.85
C PRO A 226 5.87 12.90 21.86
N ARG A 227 5.65 11.68 21.40
CA ARG A 227 5.65 10.48 22.25
C ARG A 227 6.14 9.25 21.47
N PRO A 228 6.52 8.19 22.19
CA PRO A 228 6.78 6.90 21.58
C PRO A 228 5.52 6.35 20.91
N LEU A 229 5.72 5.57 19.84
CA LEU A 229 4.65 4.95 19.07
C LEU A 229 5.01 3.50 18.78
N THR A 230 3.97 2.69 18.59
CA THR A 230 4.12 1.26 18.29
C THR A 230 3.41 0.95 16.98
N ILE A 231 4.10 0.29 16.06
CA ILE A 231 3.53 -0.30 14.86
C ILE A 231 3.54 -1.81 15.05
N GLN A 232 2.40 -2.45 14.84
CA GLN A 232 2.23 -3.89 14.98
C GLN A 232 1.78 -4.49 13.65
N LEU A 233 2.46 -5.55 13.23
CA LEU A 233 1.92 -6.44 12.21
C LEU A 233 1.30 -7.63 12.91
N VAL A 234 0.00 -7.83 12.71
CA VAL A 234 -0.83 -8.72 13.53
C VAL A 234 -1.96 -9.34 12.70
N SER A 235 -2.53 -10.45 13.17
CA SER A 235 -3.78 -10.99 12.60
C SER A 235 -4.97 -10.25 13.17
N CYS A 236 -5.80 -9.67 12.30
CA CYS A 236 -6.97 -8.87 12.69
C CYS A 236 -8.30 -9.55 12.41
N GLY A 237 -8.31 -10.57 11.53
CA GLY A 237 -9.53 -11.17 11.00
C GLY A 237 -10.18 -10.41 9.84
N ALA A 238 -9.61 -9.28 9.41
CA ALA A 238 -10.05 -8.49 8.27
C ALA A 238 -8.86 -7.76 7.61
N PRO A 239 -8.89 -7.48 6.30
CA PRO A 239 -7.79 -6.85 5.57
C PRO A 239 -7.73 -5.35 5.85
N ASP A 240 -7.21 -4.98 7.02
CA ASP A 240 -7.25 -3.60 7.52
C ASP A 240 -5.88 -3.01 7.90
N ALA A 241 -5.86 -1.70 8.12
CA ALA A 241 -4.79 -0.97 8.80
C ALA A 241 -5.43 0.19 9.57
N TRP A 242 -4.86 0.55 10.72
CA TRP A 242 -5.44 1.63 11.53
C TRP A 242 -4.40 2.28 12.43
N TYR A 243 -4.68 3.53 12.81
CA TYR A 243 -3.98 4.28 13.84
C TYR A 243 -4.94 4.67 14.97
N ASN A 244 -4.52 4.43 16.22
CA ASN A 244 -5.24 4.86 17.41
C ASN A 244 -4.54 6.06 18.06
N SER A 245 -5.14 7.24 17.96
CA SER A 245 -4.60 8.49 18.51
C SER A 245 -4.48 8.50 20.04
N ASN A 246 -5.28 7.71 20.76
CA ASN A 246 -5.23 7.65 22.21
C ASN A 246 -4.02 6.85 22.71
N SER A 247 -3.75 5.68 22.11
CA SER A 247 -2.66 4.80 22.53
C SER A 247 -1.36 5.04 21.76
N GLY A 248 -1.41 5.58 20.54
CA GLY A 248 -0.27 5.69 19.63
C GLY A 248 0.18 4.36 19.08
N GLU A 249 -0.80 3.49 18.91
CA GLU A 249 -0.65 2.20 18.32
C GLU A 249 -1.18 2.27 16.89
N MET A 250 -0.41 1.67 15.99
CA MET A 250 -0.76 1.48 14.61
C MET A 250 -0.71 -0.01 14.33
N ALA A 251 -1.67 -0.53 13.57
CA ALA A 251 -1.64 -1.91 13.12
C ALA A 251 -1.68 -1.98 11.59
N LEU A 252 -0.93 -2.93 11.05
CA LEU A 252 -1.07 -3.42 9.69
C LEU A 252 -1.45 -4.89 9.74
N CYS A 253 -2.67 -5.22 9.31
CA CYS A 253 -3.20 -6.56 9.42
C CYS A 253 -2.56 -7.49 8.38
N TYR A 254 -2.25 -8.73 8.76
CA TYR A 254 -1.71 -9.71 7.82
C TYR A 254 -2.67 -10.04 6.68
N GLU A 255 -3.97 -10.01 6.97
CA GLU A 255 -5.04 -10.14 5.99
C GLU A 255 -4.97 -9.04 4.93
N ARG A 256 -4.49 -7.83 5.26
CA ARG A 256 -4.28 -6.74 4.28
C ARG A 256 -3.17 -7.10 3.30
N LEU A 257 -2.08 -7.71 3.79
CA LEU A 257 -0.99 -8.17 2.91
C LEU A 257 -1.45 -9.28 1.96
N GLN A 258 -2.25 -10.21 2.48
CA GLN A 258 -2.84 -11.28 1.66
C GLN A 258 -3.77 -10.69 0.60
N HIS A 259 -4.61 -9.73 0.99
CA HIS A 259 -5.50 -9.03 0.07
C HIS A 259 -4.73 -8.31 -1.05
N PHE A 260 -3.62 -7.63 -0.73
CA PHE A 260 -2.75 -7.06 -1.78
C PHE A 260 -2.18 -8.11 -2.71
N ARG A 261 -1.81 -9.29 -2.19
CA ARG A 261 -1.33 -10.39 -3.02
C ARG A 261 -2.43 -10.88 -3.96
N GLU A 262 -3.65 -11.08 -3.47
CA GLU A 262 -4.79 -11.52 -4.27
C GLU A 262 -5.11 -10.51 -5.38
N MET A 263 -5.13 -9.21 -5.04
CA MET A 263 -5.32 -8.13 -6.01
C MET A 263 -4.20 -8.11 -7.06
N ALA A 264 -2.94 -8.19 -6.63
CA ALA A 264 -1.79 -8.22 -7.53
C ALA A 264 -1.84 -9.42 -8.49
N GLU A 265 -2.15 -10.59 -7.95
CA GLU A 265 -2.29 -11.81 -8.72
C GLU A 265 -3.43 -11.70 -9.72
N ASN A 266 -4.48 -10.89 -9.49
CA ASN A 266 -5.59 -10.67 -10.42
C ASN A 266 -5.38 -9.55 -11.43
N LEU A 267 -4.30 -8.77 -11.35
CA LEU A 267 -4.03 -7.65 -12.25
C LEU A 267 -3.27 -8.09 -13.52
N PRO A 268 -3.88 -8.06 -14.73
CA PRO A 268 -3.25 -8.60 -15.94
C PRO A 268 -1.92 -7.95 -16.33
N ARG A 269 -1.75 -6.64 -16.08
CA ARG A 269 -0.48 -5.95 -16.37
C ARG A 269 0.69 -6.48 -15.53
N LEU A 270 0.42 -6.96 -14.32
CA LEU A 270 1.45 -7.52 -13.44
C LEU A 270 1.82 -8.95 -13.81
N ARG A 271 0.93 -9.67 -14.50
CA ARG A 271 1.15 -11.03 -15.03
C ARG A 271 2.00 -11.05 -16.30
N THR A 272 2.05 -9.95 -17.04
CA THR A 272 2.85 -9.86 -18.27
C THR A 272 4.31 -9.55 -17.91
N PRO A 273 5.30 -10.39 -18.30
CA PRO A 273 6.71 -10.04 -18.15
C PRO A 273 6.99 -8.71 -18.84
N VAL A 274 7.81 -7.84 -18.23
CA VAL A 274 8.26 -6.59 -18.85
C VAL A 274 9.08 -6.93 -20.10
N THR A 275 8.40 -7.11 -21.23
CA THR A 275 9.00 -7.31 -22.55
C THR A 275 9.17 -5.99 -23.29
N ARG A 276 8.60 -4.91 -22.75
CA ARG A 276 8.75 -3.55 -23.27
C ARG A 276 9.50 -2.70 -22.25
N GLN A 277 10.77 -2.42 -22.56
CA GLN A 277 11.31 -1.11 -22.24
C GLN A 277 10.35 -0.10 -22.88
N CYS A 278 9.57 0.63 -22.08
CA CYS A 278 8.87 1.79 -22.59
C CYS A 278 9.94 2.69 -23.21
N PRO A 279 9.92 2.94 -24.53
CA PRO A 279 10.92 3.80 -25.11
C PRO A 279 10.71 5.19 -24.52
N GLY A 280 11.69 5.65 -23.75
CA GLY A 280 11.88 7.08 -23.52
C GLY A 280 11.96 7.82 -24.86
N PRO A 281 11.77 9.14 -24.85
CA PRO A 281 11.08 9.84 -25.92
C PRO A 281 11.88 9.85 -27.22
N ALA A 282 11.26 9.32 -28.28
CA ALA A 282 11.47 9.80 -29.63
C ALA A 282 10.19 9.60 -30.45
N GLY A 283 9.43 10.68 -30.65
CA GLY A 283 8.41 10.77 -31.69
C GLY A 283 7.00 10.38 -31.27
N LEU A 284 6.12 11.38 -31.30
CA LEU A 284 4.69 11.31 -30.99
C LEU A 284 3.87 10.43 -31.97
N ARG A 285 3.07 9.52 -31.36
CA ARG A 285 1.72 9.02 -31.75
C ARG A 285 1.59 8.05 -32.95
N PRO A 286 0.46 7.30 -33.09
CA PRO A 286 -0.65 7.02 -32.14
C PRO A 286 -0.88 5.51 -31.91
N GLY A 287 -1.40 5.17 -30.73
CA GLY A 287 -2.04 3.86 -30.50
C GLY A 287 -1.42 3.09 -29.35
N GLY A 288 -2.24 2.86 -28.33
CA GLY A 288 -2.16 1.74 -27.40
C GLY A 288 -0.83 1.55 -26.70
N CYS A 289 -0.76 2.04 -25.45
CA CYS A 289 -0.21 1.21 -24.39
C CYS A 289 -1.33 0.31 -23.88
#